data_AF-A0A7M5VG21-F1
#
_entry.id   AF-A0A7M5VG21-F1
#
_cell.length_a   1.000
_cell.length_b   1.000
_cell.length_c   1.000
_cell.angle_alpha   90.00
_cell.angle_beta   90.00
_cell.angle_gamma   90.00
#
_symmetry.space_group_name_H-M   'P 1'
#
loop_
_entity.id
_entity.type
_entity.pdbx_description
1 polymer ?
#
loop_
_entity_poly.entity_id
_entity_poly.type
_entity_poly.pdbx_seq_one_letter_code
_entity_poly.pdbx_strand_id
1 'polypeptide(L)'
;MSTKVKIVKTAQQIETLESFFQKGMTSYGRDNVNGLKLLDEAVKETGLTETIVKEWIRNKKKAPSKKKTEKVNERNPRGYDLFKSKWLTDNPNSSLREANIAWKELVDEEKLDFNKRASEIEEVNFHDKPVEWQKKKISLTRKKILDL
;
A
#
# COMPACT_ATOMS: atom_id res chain seq x y z
N MET A 1 -19.69 -4.17 -22.44
CA MET A 1 -18.92 -3.59 -21.32
C MET A 1 -19.83 -3.57 -20.09
N SER A 2 -19.49 -4.26 -19.00
CA SER A 2 -20.34 -4.31 -17.81
C SER A 2 -19.85 -3.26 -16.80
N THR A 3 -20.60 -2.17 -16.68
CA THR A 3 -20.39 -1.12 -15.68
C THR A 3 -20.71 -1.69 -14.30
N LYS A 4 -19.67 -1.98 -13.51
CA LYS A 4 -19.85 -2.42 -12.11
C LYS A 4 -20.44 -1.27 -11.30
N VAL A 5 -21.74 -1.31 -11.06
CA VAL A 5 -22.43 -0.41 -10.15
C VAL A 5 -21.92 -0.69 -8.74
N LYS A 6 -21.27 0.31 -8.12
CA LYS A 6 -20.75 0.20 -6.76
C LYS A 6 -21.92 0.36 -5.78
N ILE A 7 -22.46 -0.75 -5.31
CA ILE A 7 -23.61 -0.75 -4.38
C ILE A 7 -23.12 -0.32 -2.99
N VAL A 8 -23.54 0.88 -2.59
CA VAL A 8 -23.33 1.41 -1.23
C VAL A 8 -24.28 0.69 -0.29
N LYS A 9 -23.74 0.08 0.76
CA LYS A 9 -24.51 -0.62 1.80
C LYS A 9 -24.89 0.38 2.88
N THR A 10 -26.09 0.27 3.43
CA THR A 10 -26.52 1.09 4.58
C THR A 10 -25.80 0.63 5.85
N ALA A 11 -25.77 1.48 6.89
CA ALA A 11 -25.19 1.13 8.18
C ALA A 11 -25.85 -0.12 8.79
N GLN A 12 -27.18 -0.18 8.74
CA GLN A 12 -27.96 -1.32 9.23
C GLN A 12 -27.62 -2.62 8.49
N GLN A 13 -27.47 -2.58 7.16
CA GLN A 13 -27.03 -3.74 6.39
C GLN A 13 -25.62 -4.21 6.80
N ILE A 14 -24.72 -3.28 7.12
CA ILE A 14 -23.38 -3.62 7.58
C ILE A 14 -23.44 -4.29 8.96
N GLU A 15 -24.21 -3.75 9.91
CA GLU A 15 -24.37 -4.33 11.25
C GLU A 15 -24.94 -5.76 11.20
N THR A 16 -25.97 -5.98 10.38
CA THR A 16 -26.53 -7.32 10.16
C THR A 16 -25.47 -8.28 9.60
N LEU A 17 -24.73 -7.87 8.57
CA LEU A 17 -23.65 -8.67 7.99
C LEU A 17 -22.54 -8.98 9.00
N GLU A 18 -22.20 -8.03 9.88
CA GLU A 18 -21.22 -8.23 10.94
C GLU A 18 -21.68 -9.24 11.99
N SER A 19 -22.95 -9.19 12.39
CA SER A 19 -23.55 -10.19 13.28
C SER A 19 -23.45 -11.60 12.70
N PHE A 20 -23.83 -11.79 11.42
CA PHE A 20 -23.69 -13.09 10.76
C PHE A 20 -22.23 -13.54 10.61
N PHE A 21 -21.32 -12.59 10.34
CA PHE A 21 -19.89 -12.89 10.27
C PHE A 21 -19.35 -13.40 11.61
N GLN A 22 -19.74 -12.78 12.73
CA GLN A 22 -19.41 -13.23 14.08
C GLN A 22 -20.02 -14.60 14.42
N LYS A 23 -21.22 -14.89 13.91
CA LYS A 23 -21.87 -16.21 14.00
C LYS A 23 -21.21 -17.30 13.14
N GLY A 24 -20.17 -16.96 12.36
CA GLY A 24 -19.40 -17.93 11.59
C GLY A 24 -19.69 -17.95 10.08
N MET A 25 -20.39 -16.94 9.53
CA MET A 25 -20.60 -16.75 8.08
C MET A 25 -19.31 -16.36 7.34
N THR A 26 -18.26 -17.17 7.48
CA THR A 26 -16.93 -16.90 6.95
C THR A 26 -16.65 -17.73 5.69
N SER A 27 -17.14 -18.96 5.58
CA SER A 27 -16.96 -19.79 4.38
C SER A 27 -18.30 -20.35 3.91
N TYR A 28 -18.44 -20.53 2.60
CA TYR A 28 -19.68 -20.94 1.93
C TYR A 28 -19.38 -21.95 0.82
N GLY A 29 -18.42 -22.87 1.08
CA GLY A 29 -18.16 -24.01 0.21
C GLY A 29 -19.28 -25.06 0.33
N ARG A 30 -19.39 -25.97 -0.65
CA ARG A 30 -20.42 -27.02 -0.64
C ARG A 30 -20.41 -27.87 0.63
N ASP A 31 -19.23 -28.05 1.22
CA ASP A 31 -19.06 -28.86 2.43
C ASP A 31 -19.40 -28.10 3.72
N ASN A 32 -19.62 -26.77 3.67
CA ASN A 32 -20.01 -25.97 4.83
C ASN A 32 -21.51 -25.60 4.75
N VAL A 33 -22.35 -26.57 5.09
CA VAL A 33 -23.81 -26.41 5.14
C VAL A 33 -24.24 -25.27 6.07
N ASN A 34 -23.58 -25.11 7.23
CA ASN A 34 -23.91 -24.04 8.17
C ASN A 34 -23.56 -22.66 7.61
N GLY A 35 -22.41 -22.53 6.95
CA GLY A 35 -22.01 -21.29 6.29
C GLY A 35 -22.92 -20.91 5.13
N LEU A 36 -23.44 -21.89 4.39
CA LEU A 36 -24.43 -21.68 3.34
C LEU A 36 -25.79 -21.24 3.90
N LYS A 37 -26.24 -21.82 5.02
CA LYS A 37 -27.48 -21.40 5.70
C LYS A 37 -27.39 -19.96 6.21
N LEU A 38 -26.29 -19.61 6.88
CA LEU A 38 -26.07 -18.26 7.38
C LEU A 38 -25.97 -17.24 6.24
N LEU A 39 -25.42 -17.65 5.09
CA LEU A 39 -25.38 -16.80 3.90
C LEU A 39 -26.78 -16.52 3.35
N ASP A 40 -27.64 -17.54 3.26
CA ASP A 40 -29.02 -17.39 2.80
C ASP A 40 -29.86 -16.52 3.76
N GLU A 41 -29.69 -16.72 5.07
CA GLU A 41 -30.32 -15.87 6.10
C GLU A 41 -29.86 -14.42 6.00
N ALA A 42 -28.55 -14.19 5.84
CA ALA A 42 -28.01 -12.83 5.68
C ALA A 42 -28.52 -12.14 4.41
N VAL A 43 -28.65 -12.87 3.30
CA VAL A 43 -29.24 -12.37 2.04
C VAL A 43 -30.69 -11.93 2.25
N LYS A 44 -31.48 -12.76 2.94
CA LYS A 44 -32.89 -12.46 3.25
C LYS A 44 -33.05 -11.26 4.18
N GLU A 45 -32.26 -11.19 5.25
CA GLU A 45 -32.36 -10.07 6.21
C GLU A 45 -31.84 -8.74 5.65
N THR A 46 -30.77 -8.77 4.85
CA THR A 46 -30.18 -7.53 4.33
C THR A 46 -30.82 -7.03 3.03
N GLY A 47 -31.58 -7.90 2.35
CA GLY A 47 -32.12 -7.65 1.01
C GLY A 47 -31.04 -7.50 -0.08
N LEU A 48 -29.79 -7.86 0.23
CA LEU A 48 -28.67 -7.78 -0.72
C LEU A 48 -28.59 -9.07 -1.54
N THR A 49 -28.07 -8.97 -2.76
CA THR A 49 -27.81 -10.18 -3.55
C THR A 49 -26.69 -11.01 -2.95
N GLU A 50 -26.75 -12.33 -3.15
CA GLU A 50 -25.75 -13.28 -2.68
C GLU A 50 -24.32 -12.89 -3.10
N THR A 51 -24.15 -12.37 -4.32
CA THR A 51 -22.86 -11.90 -4.83
C THR A 51 -22.28 -10.77 -3.99
N ILE A 52 -23.11 -9.81 -3.59
CA ILE A 52 -22.69 -8.66 -2.77
C ILE A 52 -22.27 -9.12 -1.38
N VAL A 53 -23.03 -10.04 -0.78
CA VAL A 53 -22.73 -10.60 0.54
C VAL A 53 -21.42 -11.39 0.50
N LYS A 54 -21.22 -12.26 -0.50
CA LYS A 54 -19.95 -12.99 -0.71
C LYS A 54 -18.77 -12.05 -0.90
N GLU A 55 -18.93 -10.99 -1.70
CA GLU A 55 -17.89 -9.98 -1.91
C GLU A 55 -17.55 -9.25 -0.60
N TRP A 56 -18.57 -8.90 0.19
CA TRP A 56 -18.38 -8.30 1.51
C TRP A 56 -17.61 -9.24 2.45
N ILE A 57 -17.98 -10.52 2.56
CA ILE A 57 -17.26 -11.51 3.37
C ILE A 57 -15.79 -11.60 2.92
N ARG A 58 -15.55 -11.67 1.61
CA ARG A 58 -14.19 -11.72 1.04
C ARG A 58 -13.39 -10.47 1.41
N ASN A 59 -13.99 -9.29 1.35
CA ASN A 59 -13.33 -8.03 1.69
C ASN A 59 -13.10 -7.91 3.20
N LYS A 60 -14.03 -8.37 4.04
CA LYS A 60 -13.90 -8.40 5.49
C LYS A 60 -12.76 -9.35 5.93
N LYS A 61 -12.64 -10.52 5.29
CA LYS A 61 -11.49 -11.43 5.48
C LYS A 61 -10.17 -10.83 5.04
N LYS A 62 -10.20 -10.02 3.98
CA LYS A 62 -9.05 -9.27 3.47
C LYS A 62 -8.80 -7.97 4.24
N ALA A 63 -9.34 -7.83 5.47
CA ALA A 63 -9.04 -6.69 6.33
C ALA A 63 -7.56 -6.33 6.17
N PRO A 64 -7.26 -5.06 5.86
CA PRO A 64 -5.95 -4.67 5.35
C PRO A 64 -4.91 -5.25 6.31
N SER A 65 -4.00 -6.09 5.78
CA SER A 65 -2.70 -6.32 6.42
C SER A 65 -2.33 -4.96 6.97
N LYS A 66 -2.25 -4.82 8.31
CA LYS A 66 -1.85 -3.56 8.99
C LYS A 66 -0.86 -2.94 8.05
N LYS A 67 -1.18 -1.78 7.45
CA LYS A 67 -0.24 -1.09 6.56
C LYS A 67 1.06 -1.21 7.30
N LYS A 68 2.06 -1.94 6.76
CA LYS A 68 3.38 -1.95 7.37
C LYS A 68 3.63 -0.46 7.46
N THR A 69 3.61 0.08 8.68
CA THR A 69 4.18 1.37 8.94
C THR A 69 5.54 1.20 8.32
N GLU A 70 5.73 1.83 7.16
CA GLU A 70 7.02 1.86 6.51
C GLU A 70 7.90 2.35 7.64
N LYS A 71 8.64 1.43 8.27
CA LYS A 71 9.69 1.81 9.19
C LYS A 71 10.50 2.71 8.28
N VAL A 72 10.45 4.00 8.56
CA VAL A 72 11.29 4.98 7.90
C VAL A 72 12.66 4.40 8.17
N ASN A 73 13.24 3.76 7.15
CA ASN A 73 14.55 3.17 7.30
C ASN A 73 15.42 4.37 7.59
N GLU A 74 15.86 4.51 8.84
CA GLU A 74 16.91 5.42 9.29
C GLU A 74 18.26 5.06 8.65
N ARG A 75 18.24 4.32 7.55
CA ARG A 75 19.41 3.87 6.84
C ARG A 75 19.80 5.00 5.89
N ASN A 76 21.08 5.36 5.94
CA ASN A 76 21.66 6.27 4.97
C ASN A 76 21.27 5.86 3.55
N PRO A 77 20.91 6.83 2.69
CA PRO A 77 20.63 6.54 1.29
C PRO A 77 21.81 5.79 0.70
N ARG A 78 21.56 4.81 -0.17
CA ARG A 78 22.61 4.16 -0.96
C ARG A 78 22.90 5.00 -2.21
N GLY A 79 24.03 4.77 -2.87
CA GLY A 79 24.31 5.43 -4.15
C GLY A 79 23.23 5.19 -5.19
N TYR A 80 22.62 4.00 -5.19
CA TYR A 80 21.45 3.70 -6.01
C TYR A 80 20.25 4.61 -5.71
N ASP A 81 20.00 4.96 -4.45
CA ASP A 81 18.87 5.82 -4.08
C ASP A 81 19.06 7.25 -4.59
N LEU A 82 20.30 7.75 -4.53
CA LEU A 82 20.69 9.03 -5.12
C LEU A 82 20.56 9.02 -6.64
N PHE A 83 21.14 8.02 -7.31
CA PHE A 83 21.03 7.88 -8.76
C PHE A 83 19.58 7.81 -9.21
N LYS A 84 18.77 6.96 -8.57
CA LYS A 84 17.37 6.78 -8.94
C LYS A 84 16.58 8.08 -8.81
N SER A 85 16.82 8.83 -7.73
CA SER A 85 16.15 10.12 -7.53
C SER A 85 16.54 11.14 -8.60
N LYS A 86 17.84 11.21 -8.93
CA LYS A 86 18.36 12.09 -9.99
C LYS A 86 17.80 11.70 -11.36
N TRP A 87 17.91 10.42 -11.73
CA TRP A 87 17.49 9.90 -13.02
C TRP A 87 15.99 10.08 -13.29
N LEU A 88 15.12 9.87 -12.28
CA LEU A 88 13.68 10.10 -12.42
C LEU A 88 13.30 11.58 -12.46
N THR A 89 14.17 12.46 -11.96
CA THR A 89 14.00 13.90 -12.15
C THR A 89 14.34 14.27 -13.58
N ASP A 90 15.47 13.78 -14.09
CA ASP A 90 15.92 14.02 -15.45
C ASP A 90 14.99 13.36 -16.48
N ASN A 91 14.28 12.28 -16.09
CA ASN A 91 13.36 11.51 -16.92
C ASN A 91 11.97 11.38 -16.26
N PRO A 92 11.16 12.46 -16.21
CA PRO A 92 9.93 12.51 -15.42
C PRO A 92 8.80 11.59 -15.93
N ASN A 93 8.84 11.19 -17.20
CA ASN A 93 7.86 10.27 -17.81
C ASN A 93 8.31 8.80 -17.78
N SER A 94 9.50 8.53 -17.24
CA SER A 94 10.08 7.20 -17.23
C SER A 94 9.66 6.40 -16.01
N SER A 95 9.68 5.08 -16.17
CA SER A 95 9.26 4.15 -15.13
C SER A 95 10.39 3.81 -14.15
N LEU A 96 10.03 3.35 -12.95
CA LEU A 96 11.00 2.81 -11.99
C LEU A 96 11.80 1.62 -12.56
N ARG A 97 11.22 0.90 -13.52
CA ARG A 97 11.88 -0.22 -14.18
C ARG A 97 13.02 0.26 -15.08
N GLU A 98 12.81 1.36 -15.81
CA GLU A 98 13.82 1.95 -16.67
C GLU A 98 14.98 2.52 -15.85
N ALA A 99 14.69 3.18 -14.71
CA ALA A 99 15.72 3.61 -13.77
C ALA A 99 16.58 2.43 -13.26
N ASN A 100 15.98 1.25 -13.04
CA ASN A 100 16.73 0.07 -12.61
C ASN A 100 17.64 -0.50 -13.71
N ILE A 101 17.23 -0.37 -14.97
CA ILE A 101 18.03 -0.80 -16.11
C ILE A 101 19.21 0.15 -16.27
N ALA A 102 18.95 1.46 -16.26
CA ALA A 102 19.98 2.49 -16.34
C ALA A 102 21.04 2.35 -15.21
N TRP A 103 20.62 2.04 -13.98
CA TRP A 103 21.57 1.76 -12.89
C TRP A 103 22.47 0.55 -13.14
N LYS A 104 21.95 -0.49 -13.80
CA LYS A 104 22.75 -1.68 -14.13
C LYS A 104 23.74 -1.41 -15.24
N GLU A 105 23.37 -0.55 -16.19
CA GLU A 105 24.16 -0.17 -17.37
C GLU A 105 25.26 0.85 -17.07
N LEU A 106 25.13 1.62 -15.98
CA LEU A 106 26.18 2.51 -15.46
C LEU A 106 27.51 1.76 -15.24
N VAL A 107 28.63 2.42 -15.54
CA VAL A 107 29.95 1.86 -15.22
C VAL A 107 30.21 1.91 -13.71
N ASP A 108 31.06 1.02 -13.21
CA ASP A 108 31.29 0.88 -11.78
C ASP A 108 31.94 2.13 -11.15
N GLU A 109 32.70 2.91 -11.93
CA GLU A 109 33.25 4.20 -11.52
C GLU A 109 32.15 5.23 -11.23
N GLU A 110 31.12 5.31 -12.07
CA GLU A 110 29.99 6.20 -11.87
C GLU A 110 29.13 5.76 -10.68
N LYS A 111 28.94 4.44 -10.51
CA LYS A 111 28.28 3.89 -9.32
C LYS A 111 29.06 4.21 -8.04
N LEU A 112 30.39 4.21 -8.11
CA LEU A 112 31.26 4.53 -6.98
C LEU A 112 31.14 6.00 -6.58
N ASP A 113 31.04 6.92 -7.55
CA ASP A 113 30.76 8.34 -7.26
C ASP A 113 29.43 8.52 -6.53
N PHE A 114 28.35 7.87 -6.99
CA PHE A 114 27.07 7.91 -6.28
C PHE A 114 27.15 7.32 -4.88
N ASN A 115 27.88 6.21 -4.69
CA ASN A 115 28.06 5.60 -3.37
C ASN A 115 28.86 6.51 -2.44
N LYS A 116 29.88 7.21 -2.95
CA LYS A 116 30.67 8.18 -2.20
C LYS A 116 29.81 9.35 -1.74
N ARG A 117 29.06 9.98 -2.65
CA ARG A 117 28.10 11.05 -2.31
C ARG A 117 27.06 10.58 -1.30
N ALA A 118 26.59 9.34 -1.42
CA ALA A 118 25.64 8.77 -0.49
C ALA A 118 26.23 8.55 0.92
N SER A 119 27.53 8.23 1.00
CA SER A 119 28.24 8.10 2.27
C SER A 119 28.56 9.44 2.95
N GLU A 120 28.62 10.52 2.18
CA GLU A 120 28.83 11.90 2.67
C GLU A 120 27.54 12.52 3.24
N ILE A 121 26.37 11.91 2.99
CA ILE A 121 25.11 12.32 3.60
C ILE A 121 25.06 11.78 5.03
N GLU A 122 25.52 12.59 5.99
CA GLU A 122 25.42 12.30 7.41
C GLU A 122 23.96 12.07 7.85
N GLU A 123 23.78 11.13 8.78
CA GLU A 123 22.51 10.92 9.47
C GLU A 123 22.04 12.24 10.09
N VAL A 124 20.99 12.82 9.54
CA VAL A 124 20.26 13.83 10.28
C VAL A 124 19.56 13.08 11.42
N ASN A 125 20.12 13.12 12.61
CA ASN A 125 19.58 12.42 13.78
C ASN A 125 18.21 13.03 14.14
N PHE A 126 17.13 12.27 13.98
CA PHE A 126 15.74 12.79 13.95
C PHE A 126 14.96 12.61 15.24
N HIS A 127 15.59 12.17 16.34
CA HIS A 127 14.90 11.78 17.56
C HIS A 127 14.18 12.93 18.31
N ASP A 128 14.48 14.21 18.00
CA ASP A 128 13.93 15.36 18.74
C ASP A 128 12.90 16.22 18.00
N LYS A 129 12.29 15.75 16.89
CA LYS A 129 11.34 16.60 16.12
C LYS A 129 9.91 16.05 16.04
N PRO A 130 8.88 16.91 16.27
CA PRO A 130 7.48 16.50 16.39
C PRO A 130 6.91 15.91 15.09
N VAL A 131 5.93 15.01 15.22
CA VAL A 131 5.34 14.15 14.18
C VAL A 131 4.83 14.92 12.94
N GLU A 132 4.44 16.19 13.09
CA GLU A 132 4.00 17.03 11.96
C GLU A 132 5.12 17.31 10.95
N TRP A 133 6.38 17.27 11.38
CA TRP A 133 7.55 17.42 10.49
C TRP A 133 7.78 16.19 9.60
N GLN A 134 7.26 15.01 9.96
CA GLN A 134 7.46 13.78 9.21
C GLN A 134 6.61 13.72 7.93
N LYS A 135 5.40 14.29 7.94
CA LYS A 135 4.52 14.36 6.75
C LYS A 135 4.99 15.38 5.71
N LYS A 136 5.68 16.44 6.14
CA LYS A 136 6.26 17.46 5.24
C LYS A 136 7.50 16.94 4.47
N LYS A 137 8.05 15.79 4.87
CA LYS A 137 9.41 15.33 4.52
C LYS A 137 9.56 14.63 3.17
N ILE A 138 8.52 13.99 2.62
CA ILE A 138 8.61 13.44 1.24
C ILE A 138 8.90 14.57 0.23
N SER A 139 8.43 15.80 0.51
CA SER A 139 8.65 16.96 -0.35
C SER A 139 10.04 17.61 -0.18
N LEU A 140 10.62 17.55 1.03
CA LEU A 140 11.86 18.24 1.37
C LEU A 140 13.12 17.43 1.04
N THR A 141 13.09 16.11 1.21
CA THR A 141 14.20 15.25 0.76
C THR A 141 14.32 15.26 -0.76
N ARG A 142 13.20 15.37 -1.49
CA ARG A 142 13.22 15.64 -2.94
C ARG A 142 13.90 16.96 -3.28
N LYS A 143 13.58 18.06 -2.58
CA LYS A 143 14.23 19.37 -2.82
C LYS A 143 15.73 19.38 -2.55
N LYS A 144 16.19 18.80 -1.43
CA LYS A 144 17.62 18.78 -1.09
C LYS A 144 18.46 17.89 -2.02
N ILE A 145 17.88 16.86 -2.63
CA ILE A 145 18.54 16.04 -3.65
C ILE A 145 18.57 16.76 -5.00
N LEU A 146 17.65 17.70 -5.25
CA LEU A 146 17.60 18.50 -6.49
C LEU A 146 18.55 19.71 -6.48
N ASP A 147 18.93 20.21 -5.30
CA ASP A 147 19.81 21.37 -5.13
C ASP A 147 21.32 21.00 -5.00
N LEU A 148 21.69 19.71 -5.11
CA LEU A 148 23.07 19.18 -5.09
C LEU A 148 23.44 18.53 -6.44
#